data_AF-A0A4P2QGL7-F1
#
_entry.id   AF-A0A4P2QGL7-F1
#
_cell.length_a   1.000
_cell.length_b   1.000
_cell.length_c   1.000
_cell.angle_alpha   90.00
_cell.angle_beta   90.00
_cell.angle_gamma   90.00
#
_symmetry.space_group_name_H-M   'P 1'
#
loop_
_entity.id
_entity.type
_entity.pdbx_description
1 polymer ?
#
loop_
_entity_poly.entity_id
_entity_poly.type
_entity_poly.pdbx_seq_one_letter_code
_entity_poly.pdbx_strand_id
1 'polypeptide(L)'
;MYTTKACSAASATSPLAPTQIPRRDPTAHDVQIEILVFTTSQGKTEDALRLGADEVVVSRDANEMQKHAGSFDYILDTVSADHDVNAFLNLLRRDGNMTLVGAPAKPLSVAAFGLIMGRRSLSGSNIGGIAETQEMIDFCGANDITADVEIIPIQKINEAYERLLKSDVKYRFSIDMASLGSE
;
A
#
# COMPACT_ATOMS: atom_id res chain seq x y z
N MET A 1 -20.62 11.39 11.57
CA MET A 1 -20.74 10.40 10.48
C MET A 1 -19.85 10.79 9.33
N TYR A 2 -18.89 9.93 8.99
CA TYR A 2 -18.02 10.11 7.82
C TYR A 2 -18.50 9.16 6.70
N THR A 3 -18.44 9.62 5.46
CA THR A 3 -18.76 8.80 4.29
C THR A 3 -17.49 8.16 3.76
N THR A 4 -17.55 6.86 3.48
CA THR A 4 -16.46 6.17 2.78
C THR A 4 -16.85 5.93 1.33
N LYS A 5 -15.87 5.97 0.43
CA LYS A 5 -16.07 5.64 -0.98
C LYS A 5 -16.38 4.15 -1.09
N ALA A 6 -17.37 3.80 -1.89
CA ALA A 6 -17.71 2.42 -2.20
C ALA A 6 -18.13 2.30 -3.66
N CYS A 7 -18.24 1.07 -4.15
CA CYS A 7 -18.90 0.77 -5.42
C CYS A 7 -20.09 -0.14 -5.12
N SER A 8 -21.28 0.22 -5.59
CA SER A 8 -22.49 -0.58 -5.39
C SER A 8 -23.31 -0.68 -6.67
N ALA A 9 -23.95 -1.82 -6.90
CA ALA A 9 -24.95 -1.98 -7.93
C ALA A 9 -26.33 -1.77 -7.31
N ALA A 10 -27.17 -0.94 -7.94
CA ALA A 10 -28.52 -0.67 -7.45
C ALA A 10 -29.48 -1.88 -7.63
N SER A 11 -29.08 -2.86 -8.44
CA SER A 11 -29.80 -4.13 -8.62
C SER A 11 -28.87 -5.21 -9.20
N ALA A 12 -29.32 -6.46 -9.21
CA ALA A 12 -28.56 -7.60 -9.73
C ALA A 12 -28.19 -7.50 -11.22
N THR A 13 -28.83 -6.60 -11.98
CA THR A 13 -28.57 -6.41 -13.41
C THR A 13 -27.91 -5.07 -13.73
N SER A 14 -27.62 -4.24 -12.72
CA SER A 14 -26.98 -2.94 -12.90
C SER A 14 -25.46 -3.02 -12.74
N PRO A 15 -24.67 -2.22 -13.49
CA PRO A 15 -23.23 -2.13 -13.26
C PRO A 15 -22.93 -1.53 -11.89
N LEU A 16 -21.78 -1.87 -11.33
CA LEU A 16 -21.24 -1.23 -10.12
C LEU A 16 -21.01 0.26 -10.42
N ALA A 17 -21.60 1.13 -9.60
CA ALA A 17 -21.41 2.56 -9.67
C ALA A 17 -20.73 3.06 -8.39
N PRO A 18 -19.86 4.09 -8.48
CA PRO A 18 -19.34 4.76 -7.30
C PRO A 18 -20.49 5.28 -6.43
N THR A 19 -20.41 5.01 -5.14
CA THR A 19 -21.36 5.44 -4.13
C THR A 19 -20.63 5.87 -2.86
N GLN A 20 -21.37 6.41 -1.91
CA GLN A 20 -20.86 6.73 -0.59
C GLN A 20 -21.70 6.01 0.46
N ILE A 21 -21.03 5.24 1.32
CA ILE A 21 -21.70 4.56 2.43
C ILE A 21 -21.49 5.42 3.68
N PRO A 22 -22.56 5.89 4.34
CA PRO A 22 -22.44 6.54 5.63
C PRO A 22 -21.93 5.53 6.65
N ARG A 23 -20.75 5.78 7.23
CA ARG A 23 -20.22 4.98 8.31
C ARG A 23 -20.79 5.49 9.63
N ARG A 24 -21.08 4.55 10.54
CA ARG A 24 -21.38 4.88 11.93
C ARG A 24 -20.22 5.64 12.55
N ASP A 25 -20.49 6.44 13.57
CA ASP A 25 -19.42 7.12 14.29
C ASP A 25 -18.44 6.08 14.90
N PRO A 26 -17.13 6.35 14.88
CA PRO A 26 -16.14 5.48 15.50
C PRO A 26 -16.47 5.32 16.99
N THR A 27 -16.48 4.07 17.44
CA THR A 27 -16.56 3.68 18.85
C THR A 27 -15.16 3.62 19.43
N ALA A 28 -15.06 3.41 20.74
CA ALA A 28 -13.78 3.30 21.45
C ALA A 28 -12.85 2.16 20.95
N HIS A 29 -13.37 1.27 20.11
CA HIS A 29 -12.62 0.15 19.53
C HIS A 29 -12.34 0.30 18.03
N ASP A 30 -12.83 1.36 17.40
CA ASP A 30 -12.57 1.61 16.00
C ASP A 30 -11.29 2.44 15.83
N VAL A 31 -10.45 2.04 14.87
CA VAL A 31 -9.31 2.83 14.43
C VAL A 31 -9.69 3.48 13.11
N GLN A 32 -9.73 4.81 13.08
CA GLN A 32 -9.83 5.56 11.83
C GLN A 32 -8.41 5.91 11.39
N ILE A 33 -8.02 5.41 10.22
CA ILE A 33 -6.73 5.69 9.61
C ILE A 33 -7.01 6.48 8.34
N GLU A 34 -6.37 7.63 8.21
CA GLU A 34 -6.29 8.35 6.95
C GLU A 34 -5.10 7.80 6.16
N ILE A 35 -5.34 7.29 4.96
CA ILE A 35 -4.36 6.57 4.16
C ILE A 35 -3.90 7.43 3.00
N LEU A 36 -2.64 7.83 3.02
CA LEU A 36 -2.00 8.52 1.90
C LEU A 36 -1.03 7.58 1.18
N VAL A 37 -1.07 7.61 -0.15
CA VAL A 37 -0.16 6.84 -1.00
C VAL A 37 0.87 7.76 -1.64
N PHE A 38 2.15 7.47 -1.42
CA PHE A 38 3.24 8.13 -2.12
C PHE A 38 3.52 7.43 -3.46
N THR A 39 3.56 8.21 -4.55
CA THR A 39 3.92 7.73 -5.89
C THR A 39 4.95 8.63 -6.55
N THR A 40 5.79 8.07 -7.42
CA THR A 40 6.73 8.86 -8.23
C THR A 40 6.11 9.41 -9.51
N SER A 41 4.90 8.98 -9.88
CA SER A 41 4.19 9.42 -11.09
C SER A 41 2.69 9.63 -10.85
N GLN A 42 2.13 10.67 -11.50
CA GLN A 42 0.70 10.99 -11.44
C GLN A 42 -0.18 9.90 -12.08
N GLY A 43 0.36 9.09 -13.00
CA GLY A 43 -0.38 8.02 -13.66
C GLY A 43 -0.88 6.91 -12.72
N LYS A 44 -0.48 6.92 -11.44
CA LYS A 44 -0.95 5.97 -10.42
C LYS A 44 -2.05 6.53 -9.52
N THR A 45 -2.43 7.80 -9.67
CA THR A 45 -3.37 8.47 -8.76
C THR A 45 -4.75 7.82 -8.76
N GLU A 46 -5.35 7.62 -9.93
CA GLU A 46 -6.69 7.02 -10.03
C GLU A 46 -6.74 5.61 -9.42
N ASP A 47 -5.69 4.82 -9.65
CA ASP A 47 -5.60 3.45 -9.17
C ASP A 47 -5.39 3.38 -7.65
N ALA A 48 -4.57 4.28 -7.09
CA ALA A 48 -4.40 4.40 -5.64
C ALA A 48 -5.70 4.81 -4.94
N LEU A 49 -6.46 5.73 -5.53
CA LEU A 49 -7.78 6.12 -5.02
C LEU A 49 -8.80 4.98 -5.14
N ARG A 50 -8.75 4.19 -6.22
CA ARG A 50 -9.58 2.97 -6.39
C ARG A 50 -9.28 1.95 -5.30
N LEU A 51 -8.01 1.79 -4.91
CA LEU A 51 -7.57 0.91 -3.83
C LEU A 51 -7.92 1.41 -2.42
N GLY A 52 -8.52 2.60 -2.30
CA GLY A 52 -8.99 3.13 -1.02
C GLY A 52 -8.05 4.13 -0.35
N ALA A 53 -7.05 4.68 -1.06
CA ALA A 53 -6.32 5.84 -0.56
C ALA A 53 -7.26 7.06 -0.42
N ASP A 54 -7.09 7.81 0.66
CA ASP A 54 -7.79 9.07 0.89
C ASP A 54 -7.15 10.19 0.06
N GLU A 55 -5.82 10.22 0.00
CA GLU A 55 -5.03 11.16 -0.80
C GLU A 55 -3.81 10.48 -1.45
N VAL A 56 -3.34 11.06 -2.55
CA VAL A 56 -2.14 10.61 -3.27
C VAL A 56 -1.15 11.76 -3.32
N VAL A 57 0.09 11.47 -2.91
CA VAL A 57 1.19 12.45 -2.88
C VAL A 57 2.25 12.04 -3.90
N VAL A 58 2.56 12.95 -4.83
CA VAL A 58 3.65 12.77 -5.79
C VAL A 58 4.96 13.08 -5.10
N SER A 59 5.73 12.06 -4.72
CA SER A 59 6.95 12.20 -3.91
C SER A 59 8.09 12.96 -4.60
N ARG A 60 8.01 13.16 -5.92
CA ARG A 60 8.93 14.00 -6.69
C ARG A 60 8.58 15.49 -6.63
N ASP A 61 7.36 15.84 -6.21
CA ASP A 61 6.95 17.22 -6.01
C ASP A 61 7.26 17.64 -4.57
N ALA A 62 8.28 18.49 -4.42
CA ALA A 62 8.70 19.00 -3.12
C ALA A 62 7.60 19.81 -2.41
N ASN A 63 6.70 20.48 -3.16
CA ASN A 63 5.61 21.24 -2.57
C ASN A 63 4.53 20.32 -2.00
N GLU A 64 4.23 19.20 -2.67
CA GLU A 64 3.29 18.21 -2.13
C GLU A 64 3.86 17.55 -0.88
N MET A 65 5.13 17.14 -0.91
CA MET A 65 5.80 16.57 0.27
C MET A 65 5.83 17.56 1.45
N GLN A 66 6.11 18.84 1.20
CA GLN A 66 6.24 19.86 2.24
C GLN A 66 4.91 20.15 2.98
N LYS A 67 3.75 19.99 2.31
CA LYS A 67 2.43 20.14 2.96
C LYS A 67 2.21 19.15 4.09
N HIS A 68 2.86 17.99 4.00
CA HIS A 68 2.71 16.87 4.94
C HIS A 68 3.90 16.74 5.90
N ALA A 69 4.71 17.78 6.05
CA ALA A 69 5.82 17.77 6.98
C ALA A 69 5.32 17.59 8.42
N GLY A 70 5.75 16.50 9.08
CA GLY A 70 5.40 16.20 10.46
C GLY A 70 3.93 15.82 10.69
N SER A 71 3.19 15.36 9.68
CA SER A 71 1.77 14.99 9.82
C SER A 71 1.53 13.50 10.07
N PHE A 72 2.46 12.61 9.70
CA PHE A 72 2.21 11.17 9.74
C PHE A 72 2.55 10.50 11.08
N ASP A 73 1.62 9.71 11.61
CA ASP A 73 1.85 8.76 12.70
C ASP A 73 2.76 7.60 12.28
N TYR A 74 2.54 7.08 11.07
CA TYR A 74 3.16 5.86 10.58
C TYR A 74 3.38 5.92 9.06
N ILE A 75 4.52 5.39 8.61
CA ILE A 75 4.83 5.20 7.19
C ILE A 75 5.25 3.74 6.97
N LEU A 76 4.55 3.05 6.08
CA LEU A 76 4.96 1.73 5.58
C LEU A 76 5.69 1.90 4.25
N ASP A 77 6.99 1.61 4.25
CA ASP A 77 7.82 1.75 3.06
C ASP A 77 7.99 0.43 2.33
N THR A 78 7.36 0.33 1.16
CA THR A 78 7.37 -0.84 0.29
C THR A 78 8.29 -0.69 -0.92
N VAL A 79 9.20 0.30 -0.94
CA VAL A 79 10.01 0.63 -2.12
C VAL A 79 11.26 -0.27 -2.18
N SER A 80 11.37 -1.07 -3.25
CA SER A 80 12.54 -1.93 -3.51
C SER A 80 13.63 -1.26 -4.38
N ALA A 81 13.45 0.00 -4.74
CA ALA A 81 14.41 0.79 -5.51
C ALA A 81 15.17 1.78 -4.61
N ASP A 82 16.26 2.36 -5.13
CA ASP A 82 17.01 3.42 -4.46
C ASP A 82 16.11 4.66 -4.24
N HIS A 83 16.03 5.16 -3.01
CA HIS A 83 15.21 6.30 -2.63
C HIS A 83 15.72 6.97 -1.34
N ASP A 84 15.40 8.25 -1.15
CA ASP A 84 15.81 9.01 0.03
C ASP A 84 14.81 8.84 1.18
N VAL A 85 15.12 7.95 2.12
CA VAL A 85 14.33 7.74 3.35
C VAL A 85 14.23 8.99 4.22
N ASN A 86 15.19 9.92 4.14
CA ASN A 86 15.21 11.10 5.01
C ASN A 86 14.08 12.07 4.65
N ALA A 87 13.71 12.13 3.36
CA ALA A 87 12.55 12.90 2.91
C ALA A 87 11.26 12.42 3.60
N PHE A 88 11.06 11.10 3.72
CA PHE A 88 9.89 10.51 4.36
C PHE A 88 9.95 10.57 5.88
N LEU A 89 11.12 10.39 6.49
CA LEU A 89 11.32 10.60 7.93
C LEU A 89 10.88 12.01 8.34
N ASN A 90 11.10 13.03 7.49
CA ASN A 90 10.66 14.39 7.77
C ASN A 90 9.13 14.58 7.76
N LEU A 91 8.40 13.68 7.12
CA LEU A 91 6.94 13.68 7.12
C LEU A 91 6.35 13.08 8.41
N LEU A 92 7.13 12.26 9.12
CA LEU A 92 6.69 11.73 10.41
C LEU A 92 6.55 12.84 11.45
N ARG A 93 5.44 12.82 12.18
CA ARG A 93 5.23 13.62 13.37
C ARG A 93 6.20 13.21 14.48
N ARG A 94 6.15 13.92 15.61
CA ARG A 94 6.90 13.52 16.81
C ARG A 94 6.45 12.14 17.30
N ASP A 95 7.40 11.28 17.64
CA ASP A 95 7.16 9.89 18.04
C ASP A 95 6.58 9.00 16.91
N GLY A 96 6.58 9.46 15.65
CA GLY A 96 6.15 8.67 14.50
C GLY A 96 7.14 7.57 14.12
N ASN A 97 6.67 6.53 13.43
CA ASN A 97 7.48 5.40 13.00
C ASN A 97 7.41 5.15 11.48
N MET A 98 8.57 4.90 10.89
CA MET A 98 8.68 4.36 9.53
C MET A 98 9.13 2.91 9.60
N THR A 99 8.39 2.00 8.97
CA THR A 99 8.75 0.58 8.87
C THR A 99 9.14 0.24 7.44
N LEU A 100 10.36 -0.26 7.27
CA LEU A 100 10.86 -0.76 6.01
C LEU A 100 10.40 -2.21 5.79
N VAL A 101 9.70 -2.45 4.68
CA VAL A 101 9.44 -3.78 4.12
C VAL A 101 9.98 -3.91 2.68
N GLY A 102 10.35 -2.78 2.06
CA GLY A 102 11.11 -2.74 0.82
C GLY A 102 12.57 -3.17 1.02
N ALA A 103 13.14 -3.80 -0.01
CA ALA A 103 14.51 -4.34 0.01
C ALA A 103 15.35 -3.78 -1.16
N PRO A 104 15.85 -2.53 -1.06
CA PRO A 104 16.71 -1.97 -2.09
C PRO A 104 18.09 -2.63 -2.12
N ALA A 105 18.69 -2.67 -3.32
CA ALA A 105 20.01 -3.28 -3.51
C ALA A 105 21.16 -2.50 -2.86
N LYS A 106 20.96 -1.21 -2.57
CA LYS A 106 21.95 -0.33 -1.94
C LYS A 106 21.53 -0.01 -0.50
N PRO A 107 22.49 0.16 0.43
CA PRO A 107 22.19 0.66 1.76
C PRO A 107 21.53 2.03 1.74
N LEU A 108 20.56 2.24 2.63
CA LEU A 108 19.89 3.53 2.82
C LEU A 108 20.68 4.37 3.84
N SER A 109 21.04 5.59 3.47
CA SER A 109 21.72 6.53 4.37
C SER A 109 20.71 7.23 5.27
N VAL A 110 20.87 7.12 6.60
CA VAL A 110 19.96 7.73 7.57
C VAL A 110 20.65 8.85 8.32
N ALA A 111 20.09 10.06 8.26
CA ALA A 111 20.58 11.21 9.02
C ALA A 111 20.11 11.15 10.48
N ALA A 112 21.04 11.01 11.42
CA ALA A 112 20.74 10.88 12.85
C ALA A 112 19.84 12.01 13.39
N PHE A 113 20.08 13.25 12.97
CA PHE A 113 19.26 14.40 13.37
C PHE A 113 17.81 14.32 12.86
N GLY A 114 17.58 13.63 11.74
CA GLY A 114 16.24 13.35 11.23
C GLY A 114 15.41 12.50 12.19
N LEU A 115 16.05 11.64 12.97
CA LEU A 115 15.43 10.84 14.04
C LEU A 115 15.37 11.61 15.37
N ILE A 116 16.49 12.19 15.80
CA ILE A 116 16.64 12.83 17.12
C ILE A 116 15.64 13.98 17.32
N MET A 117 15.51 14.88 16.34
CA MET A 117 14.69 16.09 16.50
C MET A 117 13.19 15.79 16.66
N GLY A 118 12.73 14.68 16.07
CA GLY A 118 11.33 14.24 16.13
C GLY A 118 11.08 13.07 17.08
N ARG A 119 12.10 12.53 17.76
CA ARG A 119 12.02 11.22 18.45
C ARG A 119 11.39 10.14 17.55
N ARG A 120 11.73 10.17 16.26
CA ARG A 120 11.15 9.26 15.27
C ARG A 120 11.83 7.91 15.34
N SER A 121 11.10 6.88 14.95
CA SER A 121 11.59 5.52 14.88
C SER A 121 11.73 5.07 13.43
N LEU A 122 12.78 4.30 13.16
CA LEU A 122 12.98 3.57 11.92
C LEU A 122 13.13 2.09 12.28
N SER A 123 12.28 1.25 11.70
CA SER A 123 12.22 -0.18 11.96
C SER A 123 12.17 -0.96 10.65
N GLY A 124 12.39 -2.27 10.74
CA GLY A 124 12.28 -3.18 9.60
C GLY A 124 11.42 -4.39 9.98
N SER A 125 10.67 -4.88 9.01
CA SER A 125 9.94 -6.15 9.12
C SER A 125 9.97 -6.85 7.78
N ASN A 126 9.89 -8.18 7.79
CA ASN A 126 9.80 -8.96 6.57
C ASN A 126 8.48 -9.74 6.59
N ILE A 127 8.55 -11.02 6.93
CA ILE A 127 7.39 -11.90 7.04
C ILE A 127 7.00 -12.09 8.52
N GLY A 128 5.76 -12.49 8.75
CA GLY A 128 5.27 -12.92 10.06
C GLY A 128 5.52 -14.40 10.35
N GLY A 129 5.31 -14.79 11.60
CA GLY A 129 5.29 -16.19 12.01
C GLY A 129 4.05 -16.95 11.51
N ILE A 130 4.01 -18.27 11.72
CA ILE A 130 2.86 -19.12 11.32
C ILE A 130 1.56 -18.66 12.00
N ALA A 131 1.61 -18.38 13.31
CA ALA A 131 0.43 -17.93 14.07
C ALA A 131 -0.11 -16.59 13.54
N GLU A 132 0.78 -15.59 13.37
CA GLU A 132 0.43 -14.28 12.80
C GLU A 132 -0.12 -14.40 11.37
N THR A 133 0.43 -15.32 10.57
CA THR A 133 -0.06 -15.59 9.21
C THR A 133 -1.47 -16.17 9.24
N GLN A 134 -1.77 -17.09 10.17
CA GLN A 134 -3.11 -17.63 10.33
C GLN A 134 -4.11 -16.53 10.72
N GLU A 135 -3.76 -15.71 11.72
CA GLU A 135 -4.59 -14.58 12.14
C GLU A 135 -4.84 -13.60 10.98
N MET A 136 -3.81 -13.31 10.18
CA MET A 136 -3.92 -12.45 9.00
C MET A 136 -4.85 -13.05 7.93
N ILE A 137 -4.72 -14.35 7.62
CA ILE A 137 -5.58 -15.01 6.63
C ILE A 137 -7.03 -15.08 7.11
N ASP A 138 -7.26 -15.39 8.39
CA ASP A 138 -8.60 -15.42 8.99
C ASP A 138 -9.25 -14.03 8.93
N PHE A 139 -8.49 -12.99 9.26
CA PHE A 139 -8.95 -11.60 9.14
C PHE A 139 -9.28 -11.23 7.69
N CYS A 140 -8.41 -11.57 6.74
CA CYS A 140 -8.65 -11.31 5.32
C CYS A 140 -9.91 -12.03 4.82
N GLY A 141 -10.08 -13.30 5.16
CA GLY A 141 -11.26 -14.08 4.79
C GLY A 141 -12.57 -13.54 5.39
N ALA A 142 -12.54 -13.05 6.62
CA ALA A 142 -13.71 -12.46 7.27
C ALA A 142 -14.10 -11.08 6.70
N ASN A 143 -13.18 -10.38 6.05
CA ASN A 143 -13.36 -9.00 5.58
C ASN A 143 -13.28 -8.87 4.04
N ASP A 144 -13.29 -9.98 3.31
CA ASP A 144 -13.19 -10.00 1.84
C ASP A 144 -11.97 -9.23 1.31
N ILE A 145 -10.83 -9.37 1.99
CA ILE A 145 -9.57 -8.74 1.60
C ILE A 145 -8.80 -9.70 0.71
N THR A 146 -8.76 -9.40 -0.58
CA THR A 146 -8.03 -10.17 -1.58
C THR A 146 -7.01 -9.29 -2.32
N ALA A 147 -6.02 -9.92 -2.94
CA ALA A 147 -5.13 -9.21 -3.87
C ALA A 147 -5.79 -9.10 -5.25
N ASP A 148 -5.60 -7.96 -5.91
CA ASP A 148 -5.83 -7.82 -7.36
C ASP A 148 -4.76 -8.63 -8.11
N VAL A 149 -5.18 -9.73 -8.72
CA VAL A 149 -4.30 -10.69 -9.40
C VAL A 149 -4.59 -10.78 -10.89
N GLU A 150 -3.52 -10.92 -11.68
CA GLU A 150 -3.58 -11.42 -13.04
C GLU A 150 -3.21 -12.92 -13.01
N ILE A 151 -4.18 -13.77 -13.34
CA ILE A 151 -3.95 -15.22 -13.40
C ILE A 151 -3.26 -15.55 -14.72
N ILE A 152 -2.14 -16.25 -14.64
CA ILE A 152 -1.36 -16.70 -15.80
C ILE A 152 -1.25 -18.23 -15.81
N PRO A 153 -1.24 -18.87 -16.99
CA PRO A 153 -0.80 -20.25 -17.10
C PRO A 153 0.72 -20.33 -16.92
N ILE A 154 1.24 -21.46 -16.45
CA ILE A 154 2.67 -21.60 -16.13
C ILE A 154 3.58 -21.42 -17.35
N GLN A 155 3.07 -21.73 -18.55
CA GLN A 155 3.78 -21.57 -19.83
C GLN A 155 4.14 -20.11 -20.10
N LYS A 156 3.45 -19.16 -19.46
CA LYS A 156 3.66 -17.71 -19.60
C LYS A 156 4.56 -17.11 -18.53
N ILE A 157 5.19 -17.93 -17.67
CA ILE A 157 5.99 -17.45 -16.55
C ILE A 157 7.13 -16.50 -16.97
N ASN A 158 7.80 -16.76 -18.09
CA ASN A 158 8.90 -15.90 -18.56
C ASN A 158 8.38 -14.54 -19.05
N GLU A 159 7.27 -14.53 -19.78
CA GLU A 159 6.61 -13.29 -20.22
C GLU A 159 6.14 -12.47 -19.01
N ALA A 160 5.52 -13.13 -18.02
CA ALA A 160 5.12 -12.49 -16.78
C ALA A 160 6.31 -11.93 -15.99
N TYR A 161 7.45 -12.62 -15.98
CA TYR A 161 8.68 -12.14 -15.34
C TYR A 161 9.22 -10.87 -16.03
N GLU A 162 9.27 -10.83 -17.36
CA GLU A 162 9.68 -9.63 -18.11
C GLU A 162 8.76 -8.43 -17.85
N ARG A 163 7.46 -8.68 -17.72
CA ARG A 163 6.46 -7.66 -17.37
C ARG A 163 6.62 -7.18 -15.93
N LEU A 164 6.86 -8.09 -14.99
CA LEU A 164 7.11 -7.77 -13.58
C LEU A 164 8.30 -6.80 -13.43
N LEU A 165 9.41 -7.04 -14.14
CA LEU A 165 10.59 -6.15 -14.13
C LEU A 165 10.27 -4.73 -14.60
N LYS A 166 9.25 -4.57 -15.46
CA LYS A 166 8.77 -3.27 -15.97
C LYS A 166 7.61 -2.70 -15.13
N SER A 167 7.24 -3.37 -14.03
CA SER A 167 6.03 -3.07 -13.25
C SER A 167 4.74 -3.09 -14.09
N ASP A 168 4.70 -3.91 -15.13
CA ASP A 168 3.56 -4.07 -16.05
C ASP A 168 2.58 -5.14 -15.53
N VAL A 169 2.04 -4.91 -14.34
CA VAL A 169 1.04 -5.74 -13.67
C VAL A 169 0.28 -4.93 -12.63
N LYS A 170 -1.01 -5.20 -12.45
CA LYS A 170 -1.87 -4.58 -11.43
C LYS A 170 -2.58 -5.69 -10.63
N TYR A 171 -2.06 -6.14 -9.48
CA TYR A 171 -0.78 -5.81 -8.85
C TYR A 171 0.12 -7.03 -8.64
N ARG A 172 -0.40 -8.24 -8.84
CA ARG A 172 0.33 -9.50 -8.65
C ARG A 172 0.01 -10.45 -9.79
N PHE A 173 1.00 -11.25 -10.21
CA PHE A 173 0.74 -12.45 -10.99
C PHE A 173 0.41 -13.61 -10.06
N SER A 174 -0.58 -14.43 -10.44
CA SER A 174 -0.86 -15.71 -9.80
C SER A 174 -0.79 -16.80 -10.85
N ILE A 175 -0.03 -17.86 -10.59
CA ILE A 175 0.09 -18.98 -11.52
C ILE A 175 -1.08 -19.94 -11.27
N ASP A 176 -1.84 -20.23 -12.32
CA ASP A 176 -2.80 -21.33 -12.29
C ASP A 176 -2.06 -22.66 -12.35
N MET A 177 -1.94 -23.33 -11.20
CA MET A 177 -1.23 -24.60 -11.11
C MET A 177 -1.93 -25.74 -11.87
N ALA A 178 -3.22 -25.62 -12.22
CA ALA A 178 -3.88 -26.60 -13.07
C ALA A 178 -3.31 -26.62 -14.51
N SER A 179 -2.71 -25.52 -14.95
CA SER A 179 -2.08 -25.41 -16.27
C SER A 179 -0.75 -26.16 -16.41
N LEU A 180 -0.21 -26.71 -15.31
CA LEU A 180 1.11 -27.36 -15.31
C LEU A 180 1.21 -28.55 -16.26
N GLY A 181 0.12 -29.30 -16.44
CA GLY A 181 0.06 -30.48 -17.32
C GLY A 181 -0.41 -30.20 -18.75
N SER A 182 -0.73 -28.96 -19.07
CA SER A 182 -1.22 -28.57 -20.39
C SER A 182 -0.02 -28.27 -21.30
N GLU A 183 0.12 -28.99 -22.42
CA GLU A 183 1.13 -28.69 -23.45
C GLU A 183 0.79 -27.44 -24.26
#